data_AF-A0A2N6K6W8-F1
#
_entry.id   AF-A0A2N6K6W8-F1
#
_cell.length_a   1.000
_cell.length_b   1.000
_cell.length_c   1.000
_cell.angle_alpha   90.00
_cell.angle_beta   90.00
_cell.angle_gamma   90.00
#
_symmetry.space_group_name_H-M   'P 1'
#
loop_
_entity.id
_entity.type
_entity.pdbx_description
1 polymer ?
#
loop_
_entity_poly.entity_id
_entity_poly.type
_entity_poly.pdbx_seq_one_letter_code
_entity_poly.pdbx_strand_id
1 'polypeptide(L)' 'MRTNSAIVDDQGKMNNFAIEPRVYVDEQGDRTGFTPYAELLNGRLAMIGFVSLIALEVFTGHGVFGLFANL' A
#
# COMPACT_ATOMS: atom_id res chain seq x y z
N MET A 1 6.02 -22.34 -10.54
CA MET A 1 7.50 -22.33 -10.55
C MET A 1 7.97 -23.58 -9.82
N ARG A 2 8.59 -24.55 -10.50
CA ARG A 2 9.18 -25.72 -9.86
C ARG A 2 10.64 -25.39 -9.57
N THR A 3 10.97 -25.12 -8.31
CA THR A 3 12.36 -24.95 -7.88
C THR A 3 12.94 -26.35 -7.71
N ASN A 4 13.42 -26.96 -8.80
CA ASN A 4 14.12 -28.24 -8.71
C ASN A 4 15.46 -27.99 -7.99
N SER A 5 15.53 -28.35 -6.71
CA SER A 5 16.74 -28.24 -5.87
C SER A 5 17.83 -29.24 -6.23
N ALA A 6 17.52 -30.20 -7.11
CA ALA A 6 18.39 -31.32 -7.44
C ALA A 6 18.59 -31.48 -8.95
N ILE A 7 19.85 -31.51 -9.38
CA ILE A 7 20.26 -31.83 -10.75
C ILE A 7 21.08 -33.12 -10.71
N VAL A 8 20.85 -34.03 -11.66
CA VAL A 8 21.65 -35.25 -11.84
C VAL A 8 22.80 -34.93 -12.78
N ASP A 9 24.03 -35.10 -12.31
CA ASP A 9 25.24 -34.92 -13.13
C ASP A 9 25.42 -36.11 -14.09
N ASP A 10 26.23 -35.95 -15.13
CA ASP A 10 26.50 -36.98 -16.16
C ASP A 10 27.16 -38.25 -15.58
N GLN A 11 27.71 -38.14 -14.37
CA GLN A 11 28.23 -39.26 -13.57
C GLN A 11 27.16 -39.97 -12.71
N GLY A 12 25.87 -39.66 -12.90
CA GLY A 12 24.77 -40.24 -12.14
C GLY A 12 24.70 -39.82 -10.67
N LYS A 13 25.44 -38.77 -10.28
CA LYS A 13 25.42 -38.23 -8.91
C LYS A 13 24.35 -37.15 -8.78
N MET A 14 23.57 -37.24 -7.71
CA MET A 14 22.54 -36.26 -7.37
C MET A 14 23.18 -35.10 -6.59
N ASN A 15 23.18 -33.90 -7.15
CA ASN A 15 23.62 -32.69 -6.45
C ASN A 15 22.40 -31.94 -5.92
N ASN A 16 22.23 -31.90 -4.60
CA ASN A 16 21.19 -31.12 -3.94
C ASN A 16 21.74 -29.75 -3.52
N PHE A 17 21.30 -28.69 -4.19
CA PHE A 17 21.67 -27.32 -3.87
C PHE A 17 20.73 -26.77 -2.79
N ALA A 18 21.29 -26.15 -1.75
CA ALA A 18 20.51 -25.45 -0.75
C ALA A 18 19.80 -24.26 -1.41
N ILE A 19 18.46 -24.29 -1.44
CA ILE A 19 17.67 -23.15 -1.89
C ILE A 19 17.62 -22.15 -0.74
N GLU A 20 18.19 -20.97 -0.94
CA GLU A 20 18.12 -19.90 0.05
C GLU A 20 16.66 -19.47 0.28
N PRO A 21 16.20 -19.41 1.53
CA PRO A 21 14.93 -18.79 1.85
C PRO A 21 14.97 -17.33 1.39
N ARG A 22 14.05 -16.94 0.53
CA ARG A 22 13.85 -15.54 0.19
C ARG A 22 13.38 -14.85 1.46
N VAL A 23 14.11 -13.85 1.92
CA VAL A 23 13.64 -12.98 3.01
C VAL A 23 12.46 -12.19 2.45
N TYR A 24 11.25 -12.64 2.74
CA TYR A 24 10.05 -11.87 2.49
C TYR A 24 10.00 -10.80 3.56
N VAL A 25 10.18 -9.55 3.16
CA VAL A 25 9.80 -8.42 4.00
C VAL A 25 8.27 -8.49 4.04
N ASP A 26 7.73 -8.96 5.16
CA ASP A 26 6.29 -8.91 5.38
C ASP A 26 5.90 -7.43 5.49
N GLU A 27 5.41 -6.85 4.38
CA GLU A 27 4.85 -5.49 4.38
C GLU A 27 3.70 -5.35 5.39
N GLN A 28 3.16 -6.46 5.91
CA GLN A 28 2.10 -6.48 6.91
C GLN A 28 2.61 -6.37 8.35
N GLY A 29 3.92 -6.23 8.56
CA GLY A 29 4.60 -6.31 9.85
C GLY A 29 4.33 -5.18 10.85
N ASP A 30 3.75 -4.04 10.44
CA ASP A 30 3.28 -3.02 11.39
C ASP A 30 2.14 -2.22 10.77
N ARG A 31 0.89 -2.56 11.10
CA ARG A 31 -0.31 -1.80 10.70
C ARG A 31 -0.43 -0.44 11.40
N THR A 32 0.55 -0.08 12.22
CA THR A 32 0.54 1.13 13.03
C THR A 32 1.66 2.06 12.59
N GLY A 33 1.31 3.22 12.00
CA GLY A 33 2.28 4.22 11.55
C GLY A 33 2.02 4.73 10.13
N PHE A 34 3.00 5.47 9.57
CA PHE A 34 3.01 5.93 8.19
C PHE A 34 3.35 4.78 7.24
N THR A 35 2.43 3.84 7.09
CA THR A 35 2.55 2.79 6.08
C THR A 35 2.12 3.34 4.71
N PRO A 36 2.70 2.84 3.59
CA PRO A 36 2.29 3.27 2.26
C PRO A 36 0.78 3.12 2.02
N TYR A 37 0.18 2.08 2.61
CA TYR A 37 -1.27 1.87 2.57
C TYR A 37 -2.05 2.98 3.27
N ALA A 38 -1.64 3.37 4.48
CA ALA A 38 -2.29 4.44 5.24
C ALA A 38 -2.14 5.80 4.55
N GLU A 39 -0.98 6.10 3.97
CA GLU A 39 -0.74 7.33 3.20
C GLU A 39 -1.64 7.43 1.97
N LEU A 40 -1.75 6.35 1.20
CA LEU A 40 -2.63 6.30 0.03
C LEU A 40 -4.11 6.44 0.42
N LEU A 41 -4.52 5.82 1.54
CA LEU A 41 -5.89 5.91 2.04
C LEU A 41 -6.21 7.34 2.49
N ASN A 42 -5.33 7.96 3.29
CA ASN A 42 -5.48 9.34 3.74
C ASN A 42 -5.49 10.32 2.57
N GLY A 43 -4.62 10.13 1.57
CA GLY A 43 -4.59 10.96 0.36
C GLY A 43 -5.90 10.91 -0.43
N ARG A 44 -6.51 9.72 -0.58
CA ARG A 44 -7.81 9.58 -1.26
C ARG A 44 -8.94 10.27 -0.49
N LEU A 45 -8.98 10.09 0.83
CA LEU A 45 -9.97 10.75 1.69
C LEU A 45 -9.82 12.28 1.61
N ALA A 46 -8.60 12.80 1.58
CA ALA A 46 -8.34 14.23 1.43
C ALA A 46 -8.82 14.76 0.08
N MET A 47 -8.59 14.05 -1.03
CA MET A 47 -9.11 14.43 -2.35
C MET A 47 -10.63 14.50 -2.38
N ILE A 48 -11.31 13.51 -1.79
CA ILE A 48 -12.79 13.50 -1.69
C ILE A 48 -13.27 14.66 -0.82
N GLY A 49 -12.62 14.90 0.32
CA GLY A 49 -12.92 16.02 1.20
C GLY A 49 -12.81 17.36 0.48
N PHE A 50 -11.72 17.57 -0.26
CA PHE A 50 -11.51 18.80 -1.05
C PHE A 50 -12.58 19.01 -2.12
N VAL A 51 -12.91 17.98 -2.89
CA VAL A 51 -13.97 18.06 -3.92
C VAL A 51 -15.34 18.34 -3.28
N SER A 52 -15.63 17.69 -2.15
CA SER A 52 -16.89 17.94 -1.42
C SER A 52 -17.00 19.37 -0.90
N LEU A 53 -15.89 19.96 -0.45
CA LEU A 53 -15.83 21.35 0.00
C LEU A 53 -16.08 22.33 -1.15
N ILE A 54 -15.47 22.11 -2.32
CA ILE A 54 -15.74 22.91 -3.52
C ILE A 54 -17.23 22.79 -3.92
N ALA A 55 -17.76 21.57 -3.93
CA ALA A 55 -19.17 21.35 -4.27
C ALA A 55 -20.10 22.09 -3.30
N LEU A 56 -19.82 22.01 -1.99
CA LEU A 56 -20.58 22.70 -0.96
C LEU A 56 -20.51 24.22 -1.12
N GLU A 57 -19.35 24.78 -1.44
CA GLU A 57 -19.18 26.20 -1.74
C GLU A 57 -20.06 26.65 -2.91
N VAL A 58 -20.09 25.86 -3.99
CA VAL A 58 -20.95 26.14 -5.16
C VAL A 58 -22.44 26.10 -4.81
N PHE A 59 -22.88 25.14 -3.99
CA PHE A 59 -24.29 25.04 -3.59
C PHE A 59 -24.73 26.10 -2.59
N THR A 60 -23.83 26.53 -1.68
CA THR A 60 -24.19 27.41 -0.56
C THR A 60 -23.98 28.90 -0.90
N GLY A 61 -23.16 29.20 -1.92
CA GLY A 61 -22.86 30.57 -2.36
C GLY A 61 -22.12 31.42 -1.32
N HIS A 62 -21.85 30.87 -0.14
CA HIS A 62 -21.02 31.43 0.92
C HIS A 62 -19.81 30.50 1.04
N GLY A 63 -18.60 31.07 0.97
CA GLY A 63 -17.36 30.30 0.99
C GLY A 63 -17.32 29.33 2.17
N VAL A 64 -16.62 28.20 2.03
CA VAL A 64 -16.46 27.18 3.09
C VAL A 64 -16.02 27.74 4.44
N PHE A 65 -15.30 28.87 4.44
CA PHE A 65 -14.96 29.63 5.65
C PHE A 65 -16.17 30.18 6.42
N GLY A 66 -17.28 30.50 5.75
CA GLY A 66 -18.51 30.96 6.38
C GLY A 66 -19.19 29.88 7.22
N LEU A 67 -19.08 28.61 6.83
CA LEU A 67 -19.61 27.47 7.59
C LEU A 67 -18.75 27.17 8.84
N PHE A 68 -17.42 27.21 8.71
CA PHE A 68 -16.50 27.00 9.84
C PHE A 68 -16.37 28.23 10.76
N ALA A 69 -16.57 29.45 10.25
CA ALA A 69 -16.54 30.68 11.04
C ALA A 69 -17.86 30.99 11.76
N ASN A 70 -18.96 30.33 11.39
CA ASN A 70 -20.23 30.37 12.15
C ASN A 70 -20.36 29.23 13.17
N LEU A 71 -19.29 28.48 13.42
CA LEU A 71 -19.22 27.50 14.50
C LEU A 71 -18.79 28.15 15.82
#